data_AF-A0A183V2C1-F1
#
_entry.id   AF-A0A183V2C1-F1
#
_cell.length_a   1.000
_cell.length_b   1.000
_cell.length_c   1.000
_cell.angle_alpha   90.00
_cell.angle_beta   90.00
_cell.angle_gamma   90.00
#
_symmetry.space_group_name_H-M   'P 1'
#
loop_
_entity.id
_entity.type
_entity.pdbx_description
1 polymer ?
#
loop_
_entity_poly.entity_id
_entity_poly.type
_entity_poly.pdbx_seq_one_letter_code
_entity_poly.pdbx_strand_id
1 'polypeptide(L)'
;METSQNENAAEEFSDKVRKVIDGMGRSELCRADMDVIEEINALFPTEQSLSQLDTVMQSIENELVSLDCQLAELVETHGTARDDGNRALAEAHAAMSELEERIGAIRLKTQSSETVVQEMTRDIKQLDVAKRNLTASIKTLHHLHILLTGVHSLGAWIDQRRYGDIASQLPAVLNVLQLFNSYVEVEQVKNVAEQLERLKQKLAIQLVTDLKNTFQVSFLLM
;
A
#
# COMPACT_ATOMS: atom_id res chain seq x y z
N MET A 1 42.50 36.98 8.43
CA MET A 1 43.16 36.79 7.11
C MET A 1 42.32 35.77 6.35
N GLU A 2 42.23 35.93 5.03
CA GLU A 2 41.28 35.31 4.08
C GLU A 2 39.96 36.12 3.94
N THR A 3 39.98 37.31 3.31
CA THR A 3 39.97 37.62 1.86
C THR A 3 38.86 36.94 1.06
N SER A 4 37.74 37.66 0.96
CA SER A 4 37.09 38.08 -0.30
C SER A 4 36.96 37.05 -1.42
N GLN A 5 35.77 36.46 -1.54
CA GLN A 5 35.18 36.15 -2.85
C GLN A 5 33.72 36.60 -2.84
N ASN A 6 33.55 37.89 -3.11
CA ASN A 6 32.30 38.44 -3.62
C ASN A 6 32.19 37.94 -5.07
N GLU A 7 31.63 36.75 -5.26
CA GLU A 7 31.15 36.33 -6.57
C GLU A 7 29.94 37.21 -6.91
N ASN A 8 30.24 38.36 -7.53
CA ASN A 8 29.29 39.02 -8.43
C ASN A 8 28.98 38.01 -9.53
N ALA A 9 28.01 37.12 -9.27
CA ALA A 9 27.26 36.46 -10.31
C ALA A 9 26.56 37.59 -11.08
N ALA A 10 27.20 38.09 -12.13
CA ALA A 10 26.50 38.78 -13.18
C ALA A 10 25.48 37.76 -13.69
N GLU A 11 24.22 37.91 -13.26
CA GLU A 11 23.09 37.14 -13.77
C GLU A 11 23.11 37.32 -15.29
N GLU A 12 23.67 36.33 -15.99
CA GLU A 12 23.83 36.40 -17.42
C GLU A 12 22.44 36.21 -18.03
N PHE A 13 21.81 37.32 -18.39
CA PHE A 13 20.49 37.33 -18.99
C PHE A 13 20.43 36.32 -20.15
N SER A 14 19.43 35.44 -20.11
CA SER A 14 19.18 34.43 -21.17
C SER A 14 19.28 35.05 -22.56
N ASP A 15 19.80 34.32 -23.55
CA ASP A 15 19.94 34.77 -24.94
C ASP A 15 18.67 35.42 -25.51
N LYS A 16 17.50 34.98 -25.01
CA LYS A 16 16.20 35.55 -25.36
C LYS A 16 16.02 36.98 -24.85
N VAL A 17 16.47 37.26 -23.63
CA VAL A 17 16.45 38.58 -23.00
C VAL A 17 17.46 39.51 -23.68
N ARG A 18 18.68 39.02 -23.98
CA ARG A 18 19.66 39.77 -24.79
C ARG A 18 19.08 40.18 -26.14
N LYS A 19 18.41 39.25 -26.83
CA LYS A 19 17.80 39.50 -28.14
C LYS A 19 16.62 40.48 -28.11
N VAL A 20 15.89 40.55 -26.99
CA VAL A 20 14.82 41.52 -26.78
C VAL A 20 15.40 42.90 -26.45
N ILE A 21 16.44 42.97 -25.60
CA ILE A 21 17.15 44.22 -25.29
C ILE A 21 17.81 44.81 -26.54
N ASP A 22 18.45 43.98 -27.37
CA ASP A 22 19.04 44.38 -28.66
C ASP A 22 17.95 44.79 -29.69
N GLY A 23 16.74 44.26 -29.53
CA GLY A 23 15.56 44.64 -30.33
C GLY A 23 14.86 45.93 -29.89
N MET A 24 15.08 46.38 -28.65
CA MET A 24 14.47 47.59 -28.08
C MET A 24 15.18 48.89 -28.52
N GLY A 25 16.41 48.83 -29.02
CA GLY A 25 17.21 49.98 -29.45
C GLY A 25 16.99 50.46 -30.88
N ARG A 26 15.76 50.48 -31.41
CA ARG A 26 15.49 50.85 -32.81
C ARG A 26 14.68 52.13 -32.99
N SER A 27 15.11 53.19 -32.33
CA SER A 27 14.98 54.54 -32.91
C SER A 27 16.34 54.92 -33.49
N GLU A 28 16.38 55.42 -34.72
CA GLU A 28 17.65 55.73 -35.43
C GLU A 28 18.56 56.69 -34.62
N LEU A 29 17.97 57.45 -33.71
CA LEU A 29 18.60 58.43 -32.82
C LEU A 29 19.36 57.83 -31.60
N CYS A 30 19.32 56.52 -31.36
CA CYS A 30 19.83 55.90 -30.12
C CYS A 30 21.06 54.99 -30.29
N ARG A 31 21.75 54.98 -31.44
CA ARG A 31 22.96 54.15 -31.63
C ARG A 31 24.19 54.80 -30.97
N ALA A 32 25.03 54.00 -30.32
CA ALA A 32 26.23 54.49 -29.64
C ALA A 32 27.32 55.05 -30.59
N ASP A 33 27.27 54.66 -31.88
CA ASP A 33 28.17 55.11 -32.95
C ASP A 33 27.47 56.10 -33.92
N MET A 34 26.53 56.91 -33.44
CA MET A 34 25.84 57.89 -34.29
C MET A 34 26.77 59.04 -34.70
N ASP A 35 26.98 59.21 -36.01
CA ASP A 35 27.51 60.45 -36.56
C ASP A 35 26.38 61.46 -36.71
N VAL A 36 26.26 62.30 -35.68
CA VAL A 36 25.28 63.39 -35.59
C VAL A 36 25.35 64.32 -36.81
N ILE A 37 26.52 64.46 -37.43
CA ILE A 37 26.71 65.33 -38.59
C ILE A 37 26.10 64.70 -39.85
N GLU A 38 26.27 63.39 -40.07
CA GLU A 38 25.65 62.68 -41.19
C GLU A 38 24.12 62.69 -41.09
N GLU A 39 23.58 62.53 -39.88
CA GLU A 39 22.14 62.49 -39.65
C GLU A 39 21.49 63.87 -39.81
N ILE A 40 22.14 64.93 -39.32
CA ILE A 40 21.70 66.32 -39.58
C ILE A 40 21.76 66.63 -41.08
N ASN A 41 22.80 66.17 -41.78
CA ASN A 41 22.91 66.35 -43.23
C ASN A 41 21.90 65.50 -44.01
N ALA A 42 21.45 64.36 -43.47
CA ALA A 42 20.37 63.55 -44.03
C ALA A 42 18.99 64.21 -43.83
N LEU A 43 18.77 64.86 -42.68
CA LEU A 43 17.56 65.61 -42.37
C LEU A 43 17.50 66.95 -43.14
N PHE A 44 18.64 67.59 -43.39
CA PHE A 44 18.75 68.86 -44.11
C PHE A 44 19.80 68.81 -45.24
N PRO A 45 19.52 68.16 -46.39
CA PRO A 45 20.49 67.98 -47.47
C PRO A 45 20.83 69.26 -48.24
N THR A 46 19.98 70.28 -48.17
CA THR A 46 20.13 71.56 -48.89
C THR A 46 19.72 72.74 -48.02
N GLU A 47 20.25 73.93 -48.27
CA GLU A 47 19.92 75.16 -47.51
C GLU A 47 18.43 75.52 -47.54
N GLN A 48 17.69 75.07 -48.56
CA GLN A 48 16.24 75.24 -48.66
C GLN A 48 15.47 74.35 -47.66
N SER A 49 16.03 73.21 -47.26
CA SER A 49 15.44 72.28 -46.28
C SER A 49 15.41 72.88 -44.86
N LEU A 50 16.29 73.84 -44.54
CA LEU A 50 16.31 74.56 -43.25
C LEU A 50 15.04 75.37 -42.99
N SER A 51 14.23 75.64 -44.03
CA SER A 51 12.90 76.24 -43.87
C SER A 51 11.89 75.35 -43.12
N GLN A 52 12.17 74.04 -43.00
CA GLN A 52 11.34 73.06 -42.30
C GLN A 52 11.88 72.72 -40.89
N LEU A 53 12.92 73.42 -40.42
CA LEU A 53 13.58 73.17 -39.13
C LEU A 53 12.58 73.13 -37.97
N ASP A 54 11.69 74.11 -37.87
CA ASP A 54 10.69 74.16 -36.79
C ASP A 54 9.73 72.95 -36.83
N THR A 55 9.43 72.43 -38.02
CA THR A 55 8.56 71.24 -38.17
C THR A 55 9.27 69.97 -37.73
N VAL A 56 10.55 69.82 -38.09
CA VAL A 56 11.38 68.68 -37.67
C VAL A 56 11.62 68.73 -36.15
N MET A 57 11.89 69.92 -35.59
CA MET A 57 12.06 70.11 -34.16
C MET A 57 10.78 69.76 -33.39
N GLN A 58 9.62 70.20 -33.87
CA GLN A 58 8.33 69.81 -33.30
C GLN A 58 8.08 68.30 -33.41
N SER A 59 8.51 67.65 -34.50
CA SER A 59 8.40 66.21 -34.66
C SER A 59 9.25 65.45 -33.64
N ILE A 60 10.49 65.90 -33.42
CA ILE A 60 11.39 65.31 -32.42
C ILE A 60 10.87 65.55 -31.00
N GLU A 61 10.35 66.74 -30.70
CA GLU A 61 9.71 67.02 -29.40
C GLU A 61 8.48 66.12 -29.17
N ASN A 62 7.64 65.93 -30.18
CA ASN A 62 6.49 65.03 -30.10
C ASN A 62 6.92 63.56 -29.93
N GLU A 63 8.00 63.15 -30.59
CA GLU A 63 8.57 61.81 -30.44
C GLU A 63 9.16 61.61 -29.03
N LEU A 64 9.87 62.60 -28.50
CA LEU A 64 10.39 62.59 -27.13
C LEU A 64 9.25 62.43 -26.11
N VAL A 65 8.20 63.24 -26.23
CA VAL A 65 7.02 63.14 -25.36
C VAL A 65 6.34 61.77 -25.49
N SER A 66 6.24 61.22 -26.71
CA SER A 66 5.69 59.88 -26.92
C SER A 66 6.55 58.80 -26.26
N LEU A 67 7.88 58.91 -26.36
CA LEU A 67 8.82 57.97 -25.78
C LEU A 67 8.79 58.01 -24.25
N ASP A 68 8.72 59.20 -23.65
CA ASP A 68 8.59 59.38 -22.21
C ASP A 68 7.27 58.79 -21.68
N CYS A 69 6.16 58.97 -22.41
CA CYS A 69 4.89 58.32 -22.07
C CYS A 69 4.99 56.79 -22.13
N GLN A 70 5.63 56.24 -23.17
CA GLN A 70 5.85 54.79 -23.30
C GLN A 70 6.77 54.25 -22.20
N LEU A 71 7.81 55.01 -21.82
CA LEU A 71 8.72 54.64 -20.74
C LEU A 71 7.99 54.61 -19.39
N ALA A 72 7.16 55.61 -19.10
CA ALA A 72 6.37 55.65 -17.87
C ALA A 72 5.40 54.46 -17.77
N GLU A 73 4.69 54.14 -18.86
CA GLU A 73 3.82 52.97 -18.94
C GLU A 73 4.61 51.66 -18.76
N LEU A 74 5.78 51.53 -19.39
CA LEU A 74 6.64 50.36 -19.26
C LEU A 74 7.14 50.17 -17.83
N VAL A 75 7.56 51.25 -17.14
CA VAL A 75 8.04 51.17 -15.76
C VAL A 75 6.92 50.77 -14.79
N GLU A 76 5.72 51.31 -14.98
CA GLU A 76 4.56 50.95 -14.16
C GLU A 76 4.12 49.49 -14.38
N THR A 77 4.03 49.06 -15.64
CA THR A 77 3.68 47.67 -15.98
C THR A 77 4.74 46.68 -15.53
N HIS A 78 6.03 47.04 -15.60
CA HIS A 78 7.11 46.16 -15.15
C HIS A 78 7.22 46.10 -13.61
N GLY A 79 6.90 47.19 -12.91
CA GLY A 79 6.80 47.22 -11.45
C GLY A 79 5.65 46.34 -10.93
N THR A 80 4.47 46.47 -11.53
CA THR A 80 3.30 45.65 -11.19
C THR A 80 3.52 44.17 -11.52
N ALA A 81 4.08 43.84 -12.69
CA ALA A 81 4.40 42.46 -13.07
C ALA A 81 5.41 41.79 -12.11
N ARG A 82 6.37 42.55 -11.58
CA ARG A 82 7.34 42.05 -10.59
C ARG A 82 6.68 41.74 -9.25
N ASP A 83 5.81 42.62 -8.77
CA ASP A 83 5.09 42.41 -7.52
C ASP A 83 4.09 41.25 -7.63
N ASP A 84 3.40 41.13 -8.77
CA ASP A 84 2.52 39.99 -9.06
C ASP A 84 3.30 38.67 -9.11
N GLY A 85 4.46 38.65 -9.75
CA GLY A 85 5.34 37.48 -9.78
C GLY A 85 5.83 37.07 -8.38
N ASN A 86 6.25 38.04 -7.56
CA ASN A 86 6.67 37.77 -6.19
C ASN A 86 5.52 37.25 -5.32
N ARG A 87 4.32 37.80 -5.48
CA ARG A 87 3.11 37.33 -4.78
C ARG A 87 2.75 35.90 -5.19
N ALA A 88 2.72 35.60 -6.48
CA ALA A 88 2.44 34.25 -6.97
C ALA A 88 3.47 33.23 -6.47
N LEU A 89 4.75 33.62 -6.39
CA LEU A 89 5.81 32.77 -5.85
C LEU A 89 5.63 32.53 -4.35
N ALA A 90 5.28 33.56 -3.57
CA ALA A 90 5.01 33.43 -2.14
C ALA A 90 3.81 32.52 -1.87
N GLU A 91 2.73 32.67 -2.65
CA GLU A 91 1.56 31.79 -2.58
C GLU A 91 1.92 30.34 -2.92
N ALA A 92 2.73 30.11 -3.95
CA ALA A 92 3.20 28.79 -4.32
C ALA A 92 4.04 28.13 -3.20
N HIS A 93 4.94 28.89 -2.55
CA HIS A 93 5.72 28.40 -1.42
C HIS A 93 4.86 28.08 -0.20
N ALA A 94 3.83 28.89 0.08
CA ALA A 94 2.89 28.62 1.16
C ALA A 94 2.10 27.33 0.90
N ALA A 95 1.57 27.16 -0.32
CA ALA A 95 0.86 25.95 -0.72
C ALA A 95 1.77 24.71 -0.69
N MET A 96 3.04 24.84 -1.07
CA MET A 96 4.03 23.76 -1.03
C MET A 96 4.35 23.34 0.42
N SER A 97 4.47 24.30 1.33
CA SER A 97 4.69 24.02 2.76
C SER A 97 3.49 23.31 3.38
N GLU A 98 2.28 23.74 3.05
CA GLU A 98 1.04 23.08 3.50
C GLU A 98 0.96 21.64 2.95
N LEU A 99 1.34 21.44 1.69
CA LEU A 99 1.35 20.10 1.09
C LEU A 99 2.37 19.19 1.78
N GLU A 100 3.56 19.69 2.13
CA GLU A 100 4.56 18.93 2.87
C GLU A 100 4.04 18.50 4.24
N GLU A 101 3.40 19.40 4.99
CA GLU A 101 2.78 19.09 6.26
C GLU A 101 1.69 18.02 6.12
N ARG A 102 0.81 18.15 5.12
CA ARG A 102 -0.24 17.17 4.83
C ARG A 102 0.34 15.80 4.46
N ILE A 103 1.39 15.76 3.64
CA ILE A 103 2.08 14.51 3.29
C ILE A 103 2.70 13.89 4.54
N GLY A 104 3.32 14.69 5.41
CA GLY A 104 3.87 14.24 6.69
C GLY A 104 2.79 13.61 7.58
N ALA A 105 1.65 14.29 7.74
CA ALA A 105 0.51 13.80 8.52
C ALA A 105 -0.05 12.49 7.96
N ILE A 106 -0.20 12.38 6.62
CA ILE A 106 -0.66 11.16 5.95
C ILE A 106 0.34 10.03 6.19
N ARG A 107 1.64 10.27 6.03
CA ARG A 107 2.68 9.25 6.26
C ARG A 107 2.63 8.70 7.68
N LEU A 108 2.54 9.59 8.68
CA LEU A 108 2.51 9.20 10.09
C LEU A 108 1.23 8.42 10.43
N LYS A 109 0.08 8.84 9.89
CA LYS A 109 -1.19 8.11 10.03
C LYS A 109 -1.15 6.75 9.33
N THR A 110 -0.57 6.66 8.15
CA THR A 110 -0.41 5.40 7.41
C THR A 110 0.51 4.45 8.16
N GLN A 111 1.63 4.91 8.70
CA GLN A 111 2.54 4.09 9.49
C GLN A 111 1.89 3.55 10.78
N SER A 112 1.14 4.40 11.48
CA SER A 112 0.33 4.00 12.63
C SER A 112 -0.71 2.95 12.22
N SER A 113 -1.45 3.19 11.14
CA SER A 113 -2.45 2.25 10.61
C SER A 113 -1.84 0.92 10.17
N GLU A 114 -0.65 0.93 9.57
CA GLU A 114 0.06 -0.28 9.17
C GLU A 114 0.42 -1.13 10.40
N THR A 115 0.95 -0.49 11.44
CA THR A 115 1.31 -1.17 12.70
C THR A 115 0.08 -1.84 13.32
N VAL A 116 -1.04 -1.11 13.39
CA VAL A 116 -2.31 -1.66 13.90
C VAL A 116 -2.78 -2.86 13.07
N VAL A 117 -2.72 -2.78 11.73
CA VAL A 117 -3.13 -3.89 10.85
C VAL A 117 -2.18 -5.10 11.01
N GLN A 118 -0.89 -4.88 11.18
CA GLN A 118 0.08 -5.95 11.44
C GLN A 118 -0.20 -6.67 12.78
N GLU A 119 -0.53 -5.93 13.84
CA GLU A 119 -0.93 -6.51 15.12
C GLU A 119 -2.24 -7.29 15.00
N MET A 120 -3.27 -6.71 14.36
CA MET A 120 -4.54 -7.39 14.12
C MET A 120 -4.36 -8.70 13.34
N THR A 121 -3.53 -8.70 12.30
CA THR A 121 -3.28 -9.91 11.50
C THR A 121 -2.48 -10.97 12.26
N ARG A 122 -1.55 -10.56 13.12
CA ARG A 122 -0.86 -11.47 14.06
C ARG A 122 -1.86 -12.13 14.99
N ASP A 123 -2.77 -11.37 15.58
CA ASP A 123 -3.75 -11.87 16.55
C ASP A 123 -4.77 -12.78 15.86
N ILE A 124 -5.23 -12.44 14.66
CA ILE A 124 -6.06 -13.33 13.82
C ILE A 124 -5.37 -14.67 13.57
N LYS A 125 -4.06 -14.66 13.26
CA LYS A 125 -3.29 -15.88 13.05
C LYS A 125 -3.21 -16.73 14.32
N GLN A 126 -2.99 -16.11 15.47
CA GLN A 126 -2.98 -16.81 16.76
C GLN A 126 -4.35 -17.43 17.07
N LEU A 127 -5.43 -16.67 16.82
CA LEU A 127 -6.80 -17.14 17.03
C LEU A 127 -7.15 -18.33 16.12
N ASP A 128 -6.69 -18.31 14.87
CA ASP A 128 -6.86 -19.42 13.94
C ASP A 128 -6.12 -20.69 14.38
N VAL A 129 -4.88 -20.55 14.87
CA VAL A 129 -4.14 -21.66 15.48
C VAL A 129 -4.89 -22.21 16.70
N ALA A 130 -5.36 -21.33 17.60
CA ALA A 130 -6.14 -21.74 18.76
C ALA A 130 -7.43 -22.48 18.35
N LYS A 131 -8.18 -21.95 17.37
CA LYS A 131 -9.39 -22.57 16.84
C LYS A 131 -9.12 -23.96 16.26
N ARG A 132 -8.05 -24.10 15.47
CA ARG A 132 -7.65 -25.39 14.88
C ARG A 132 -7.29 -26.41 15.96
N ASN A 133 -6.50 -25.99 16.95
CA ASN A 133 -6.12 -26.84 18.07
C ASN A 133 -7.33 -27.27 18.90
N LEU A 134 -8.21 -26.33 19.24
CA LEU A 134 -9.46 -26.64 19.96
C LEU A 134 -10.36 -27.58 19.17
N THR A 135 -10.51 -27.36 17.86
CA THR A 135 -11.30 -28.23 16.98
C THR A 135 -10.73 -29.64 16.94
N ALA A 136 -9.40 -29.76 16.81
CA ALA A 136 -8.70 -31.05 16.85
C ALA A 136 -8.90 -31.75 18.19
N SER A 137 -8.78 -31.02 19.31
CA SER A 137 -9.01 -31.54 20.66
C SER A 137 -10.45 -32.03 20.86
N ILE A 138 -11.45 -31.23 20.44
CA ILE A 138 -12.88 -31.61 20.52
C ILE A 138 -13.15 -32.86 19.69
N LYS A 139 -12.64 -32.92 18.45
CA LYS A 139 -12.81 -34.09 17.58
C LYS A 139 -12.16 -35.34 18.17
N THR A 140 -10.95 -35.20 18.71
CA THR A 140 -10.23 -36.31 19.37
C THR A 140 -10.99 -36.78 20.61
N LEU A 141 -11.48 -35.87 21.44
CA LEU A 141 -12.28 -36.22 22.60
C LEU A 141 -13.60 -36.91 22.22
N HIS A 142 -14.24 -36.45 21.15
CA HIS A 142 -15.46 -37.08 20.63
C HIS A 142 -15.20 -38.52 20.16
N HIS A 143 -14.13 -38.75 19.41
CA HIS A 143 -13.73 -40.10 19.01
C HIS A 143 -13.40 -40.99 20.21
N LEU A 144 -12.75 -40.44 21.24
CA LEU A 144 -12.45 -41.18 22.47
C LEU A 144 -13.74 -41.56 23.21
N HIS A 145 -14.73 -40.67 23.23
CA HIS A 145 -16.04 -40.96 23.79
C HIS A 145 -16.75 -42.09 23.02
N ILE A 146 -16.74 -42.07 21.68
CA ILE A 146 -17.27 -43.15 20.86
C ILE A 146 -16.58 -44.48 21.17
N LEU A 147 -15.25 -44.46 21.32
CA LEU A 147 -14.47 -45.66 21.64
C LEU A 147 -14.85 -46.24 23.00
N LEU A 148 -14.88 -45.41 24.05
CA LEU A 148 -15.22 -45.83 25.42
C LEU A 148 -16.64 -46.37 25.51
N THR A 149 -17.62 -45.64 24.95
CA THR A 149 -19.02 -46.07 24.95
C THR A 149 -19.22 -47.34 24.11
N GLY A 150 -18.56 -47.43 22.96
CA GLY A 150 -18.58 -48.60 22.09
C GLY A 150 -18.03 -49.85 22.76
N VAL A 151 -16.88 -49.76 23.43
CA VAL A 151 -16.29 -50.88 24.19
C VAL A 151 -17.22 -51.31 25.33
N HIS A 152 -17.83 -50.36 26.05
CA HIS A 152 -18.79 -50.67 27.11
C HIS A 152 -20.04 -51.39 26.57
N SER A 153 -20.65 -50.88 25.50
CA SER A 153 -21.82 -51.50 24.86
C SER A 153 -21.51 -52.89 24.30
N LEU A 154 -20.34 -53.07 23.67
CA LEU A 154 -19.89 -54.37 23.18
C LEU A 154 -19.78 -55.39 24.32
N GLY A 155 -19.23 -54.99 25.47
CA GLY A 155 -19.19 -55.85 26.66
C GLY A 155 -20.59 -56.32 27.09
N ALA A 156 -21.54 -55.39 27.18
CA ALA A 156 -22.92 -55.72 27.56
C ALA A 156 -23.63 -56.64 26.55
N TRP A 157 -23.42 -56.43 25.24
CA TRP A 157 -24.04 -57.27 24.21
C TRP A 157 -23.42 -58.65 24.11
N ILE A 158 -22.11 -58.79 24.38
CA ILE A 158 -21.45 -60.10 24.49
C ILE A 158 -22.11 -60.91 25.60
N ASP A 159 -22.32 -60.31 26.78
CA ASP A 159 -22.98 -60.98 27.91
C ASP A 159 -24.44 -61.35 27.60
N GLN A 160 -25.15 -60.52 26.82
CA GLN A 160 -26.53 -60.76 26.38
C GLN A 160 -26.65 -61.64 25.12
N ARG A 161 -25.53 -62.09 24.54
CA ARG A 161 -25.47 -62.86 23.27
C ARG A 161 -26.15 -62.16 22.08
N ARG A 162 -26.12 -60.83 22.03
CA ARG A 162 -26.73 -60.01 20.96
C ARG A 162 -25.80 -59.88 19.75
N TYR A 163 -25.60 -60.98 19.03
CA TYR A 163 -24.63 -61.05 17.93
C TYR A 163 -24.88 -60.07 16.78
N GLY A 164 -26.14 -59.72 16.50
CA GLY A 164 -26.49 -58.77 15.43
C GLY A 164 -25.98 -57.36 15.70
N ASP A 165 -26.14 -56.87 16.93
CA ASP A 165 -25.67 -55.53 17.34
C ASP A 165 -24.14 -55.48 17.45
N ILE A 166 -23.52 -56.58 17.89
CA ILE A 166 -22.07 -56.71 17.91
C ILE A 166 -21.50 -56.63 16.49
N ALA A 167 -22.10 -57.34 15.53
CA ALA A 167 -21.63 -57.37 14.15
C ALA A 167 -21.69 -55.98 13.48
N SER A 168 -22.70 -55.17 13.81
CA SER A 168 -22.84 -53.82 13.24
C SER A 168 -21.89 -52.80 13.89
N GLN A 169 -21.65 -52.89 15.20
CA GLN A 169 -20.90 -51.86 15.95
C GLN A 169 -19.40 -52.15 16.07
N LEU A 170 -18.99 -53.44 16.13
CA LEU A 170 -17.58 -53.82 16.30
C LEU A 170 -16.66 -53.21 15.21
N PRO A 171 -17.02 -53.22 13.91
CA PRO A 171 -16.20 -52.57 12.89
C PRO A 171 -16.03 -51.06 13.11
N ALA A 172 -17.09 -50.37 13.54
CA ALA A 172 -17.04 -48.93 13.81
C ALA A 172 -16.09 -48.60 14.96
N VAL A 173 -16.15 -49.37 16.05
CA VAL A 173 -15.25 -49.21 17.21
C VAL A 173 -13.79 -49.51 16.84
N LEU A 174 -13.55 -50.53 16.01
CA LEU A 174 -12.20 -50.86 15.51
C LEU A 174 -11.63 -49.75 14.62
N ASN A 175 -12.44 -49.17 13.74
CA ASN A 175 -12.03 -48.04 12.90
C ASN A 175 -11.66 -46.81 13.74
N VAL A 176 -12.46 -46.52 14.78
CA VAL A 176 -12.15 -45.41 15.70
C VAL A 176 -10.87 -45.69 16.48
N LEU A 177 -10.62 -46.94 16.91
CA LEU A 177 -9.38 -47.30 17.60
C LEU A 177 -8.13 -47.05 16.74
N GLN A 178 -8.20 -47.27 15.43
CA GLN A 178 -7.08 -47.01 14.51
C GLN A 178 -6.67 -45.52 14.50
N LEU A 179 -7.62 -44.60 14.68
CA LEU A 179 -7.34 -43.17 14.78
C LEU A 179 -6.49 -42.83 16.01
N PHE A 180 -6.44 -43.73 17.00
CA PHE A 180 -5.67 -43.56 18.24
C PHE A 180 -4.30 -44.26 18.21
N ASN A 181 -3.87 -44.83 17.09
CA ASN A 181 -2.55 -45.50 16.98
C ASN A 181 -1.36 -44.58 17.31
N SER A 182 -1.48 -43.27 17.07
CA SER A 182 -0.46 -42.28 17.46
C SER A 182 -0.46 -41.94 18.95
N TYR A 183 -1.49 -42.37 19.69
CA TYR A 183 -1.67 -42.10 21.12
C TYR A 183 -1.43 -43.36 21.97
N VAL A 184 -0.71 -44.35 21.45
CA VAL A 184 -0.43 -45.64 22.12
C VAL A 184 0.37 -45.47 23.43
N GLU A 185 1.15 -44.39 23.55
CA GLU A 185 1.88 -44.05 24.77
C GLU A 185 0.96 -43.62 25.92
N VAL A 186 -0.29 -43.23 25.62
CA VAL A 186 -1.28 -42.84 26.61
C VAL A 186 -1.88 -44.10 27.24
N GLU A 187 -1.58 -44.31 28.53
CA GLU A 187 -1.96 -45.50 29.29
C GLU A 187 -3.47 -45.80 29.22
N GLN A 188 -4.32 -44.77 29.24
CA GLN A 188 -5.77 -44.92 29.17
C GLN A 188 -6.22 -45.49 27.82
N VAL A 189 -5.63 -45.01 26.71
CA VAL A 189 -5.93 -45.51 25.36
C VAL A 189 -5.47 -46.96 25.23
N LYS A 190 -4.28 -47.28 25.76
CA LYS A 190 -3.74 -48.63 25.78
C LYS A 190 -4.66 -49.59 26.55
N ASN A 191 -5.14 -49.20 27.73
CA ASN A 191 -6.07 -50.03 28.53
C ASN A 191 -7.36 -50.31 27.75
N VAL A 192 -7.94 -49.29 27.09
CA VAL A 192 -9.16 -49.48 26.28
C VAL A 192 -8.91 -50.40 25.08
N ALA A 193 -7.75 -50.30 24.43
CA ALA A 193 -7.35 -51.19 23.35
C ALA A 193 -7.22 -52.65 23.83
N GLU A 194 -6.55 -52.86 24.97
CA GLU A 194 -6.43 -54.19 25.59
C GLU A 194 -7.78 -54.77 26.02
N GLN A 195 -8.67 -53.93 26.57
CA GLN A 195 -10.03 -54.35 26.92
C GLN A 195 -10.81 -54.82 25.69
N LEU A 196 -10.72 -54.08 24.58
CA LEU A 196 -11.38 -54.48 23.33
C LEU A 196 -10.83 -55.82 22.82
N GLU A 197 -9.52 -56.05 22.92
CA GLU A 197 -8.93 -57.32 22.49
C GLU A 197 -9.38 -58.49 23.38
N ARG A 198 -9.48 -58.28 24.71
CA ARG A 198 -10.07 -59.28 25.62
C ARG A 198 -11.53 -59.58 25.28
N LEU A 199 -12.32 -58.55 24.95
CA LEU A 199 -13.72 -58.73 24.53
C LEU A 199 -13.82 -59.52 23.22
N LYS A 200 -12.94 -59.26 22.25
CA LYS A 200 -12.88 -60.03 21.00
C LYS A 200 -12.54 -61.50 21.24
N GLN A 201 -11.56 -61.78 22.10
CA GLN A 201 -11.20 -63.16 22.46
C GLN A 201 -12.37 -63.87 23.16
N LYS A 202 -13.02 -63.19 24.13
CA LYS A 202 -14.21 -63.71 24.83
C LYS A 202 -15.33 -64.02 23.83
N LEU A 203 -15.62 -63.10 22.92
CA LEU A 203 -16.63 -63.28 21.87
C LEU A 203 -16.31 -64.48 20.97
N ALA A 204 -15.06 -64.64 20.54
CA ALA A 204 -14.66 -65.75 19.68
C ALA A 204 -14.88 -67.12 20.36
N ILE A 205 -14.45 -67.25 21.63
CA ILE A 205 -14.65 -68.47 22.42
C ILE A 205 -16.15 -68.75 22.62
N GLN A 206 -16.92 -67.71 22.97
CA GLN A 206 -18.35 -67.81 23.18
C GLN A 206 -19.09 -68.23 21.90
N LEU A 207 -18.74 -67.65 20.75
CA LEU A 207 -19.33 -67.99 19.46
C LEU A 207 -19.06 -69.46 19.08
N VAL A 208 -17.82 -69.93 19.23
CA VAL A 208 -17.47 -71.33 18.96
C VAL A 208 -18.22 -72.29 19.88
N THR A 209 -18.34 -71.94 21.17
CA THR A 209 -19.04 -72.76 22.16
C THR A 209 -20.54 -72.85 21.88
N ASP A 210 -21.18 -71.72 21.60
CA ASP A 210 -22.61 -71.65 21.27
C ASP A 210 -22.92 -72.41 19.99
N LEU A 211 -22.06 -72.26 18.99
CA LEU A 211 -22.19 -72.95 17.72
C LEU A 211 -22.06 -74.47 17.92
N LYS A 212 -21.05 -74.93 18.67
CA LYS A 212 -20.89 -76.35 19.02
C LYS A 212 -22.10 -76.91 19.76
N ASN A 213 -22.62 -76.20 20.75
CA ASN A 213 -23.79 -76.62 21.52
C ASN A 213 -25.05 -76.71 20.63
N THR A 214 -25.25 -75.72 19.75
CA THR A 214 -26.42 -75.70 18.85
C THR A 214 -26.37 -76.85 17.84
N PHE A 215 -25.19 -77.16 17.30
CA PHE A 215 -25.00 -78.29 16.38
C PHE A 215 -25.10 -79.65 17.08
N GLN A 216 -24.62 -79.78 18.33
CA GLN A 216 -24.76 -81.02 19.11
C GLN A 216 -26.21 -81.29 19.54
N VAL A 217 -26.95 -80.27 19.96
CA VAL A 217 -28.37 -80.39 20.31
C VAL A 217 -29.21 -80.72 19.08
N SER A 218 -28.92 -80.13 17.92
CA SER A 218 -29.62 -80.45 16.67
C SER A 218 -29.37 -81.89 16.19
N PHE A 219 -28.20 -82.46 16.47
CA PHE A 219 -27.89 -83.87 16.14
C PHE A 219 -28.52 -84.88 17.11
N LEU A 220 -28.98 -84.42 18.29
CA LEU A 220 -29.62 -85.27 19.31
C LEU A 220 -31.15 -85.22 19.24
N LEU A 221 -31.71 -84.24 18.52
CA LEU A 221 -33.14 -84.04 18.25
C LEU A 221 -33.58 -84.49 16.85
N MET A 222 -32.66 -85.01 16.03
CA MET A 222 -32.90 -85.65 14.73
C MET A 222 -32.62 -87.14 14.81
#